data_AF-A0A965QFD2-F1
#
_entry.id   AF-A0A965QFD2-F1
#
_cell.length_a   1.000
_cell.length_b   1.000
_cell.length_c   1.000
_cell.angle_alpha   90.00
_cell.angle_beta   90.00
_cell.angle_gamma   90.00
#
_symmetry.space_group_name_H-M   'P 1'
#
loop_
_entity.id
_entity.type
_entity.pdbx_description
1 polymer ?
#
loop_
_entity_poly.entity_id
_entity_poly.type
_entity_poly.pdbx_seq_one_letter_code
_entity_poly.pdbx_strand_id
1 'polypeptide(L)'
;MDELIIHDDGSGTLKYAINLSSSRVKVNSILALDSLDGMKVPSIEEIKTKVSLFKKTLSLQNGISNISISENYTDFIFKFECDFTSIDLLQEGLRKTFSITLNDKSILASDFSWLFWDSKVLERSVPSIATNKLNGITENDLSLLKTGTYTSITRFDRGVERFDNPLSKLSKDKKALMLRTDTYSLKEKPSLLENTIYLIPN
;
A
#
# COMPACT_ATOMS: atom_id res chain seq x y z
N MET A 1 -4.42 3.02 4.19
CA MET A 1 -5.17 1.76 4.41
C MET A 1 -5.00 0.92 3.17
N ASP A 2 -4.73 -0.37 3.32
CA ASP A 2 -4.79 -1.35 2.25
C ASP A 2 -5.81 -2.44 2.59
N GLU A 3 -6.43 -2.99 1.57
CA GLU A 3 -7.26 -4.18 1.67
C GLU A 3 -6.89 -5.12 0.53
N LEU A 4 -6.58 -6.37 0.90
CA LEU A 4 -6.22 -7.43 -0.02
C LEU A 4 -7.25 -8.54 0.08
N ILE A 5 -7.93 -8.82 -1.01
CA ILE A 5 -8.83 -9.96 -1.14
C ILE A 5 -8.07 -11.01 -1.95
N ILE A 6 -7.99 -12.24 -1.44
CA ILE A 6 -7.37 -13.37 -2.13
C ILE A 6 -8.39 -14.48 -2.26
N HIS A 7 -8.55 -14.96 -3.49
CA HIS A 7 -9.35 -16.11 -3.82
C HIS A 7 -8.51 -17.39 -3.80
N ASP A 8 -9.18 -18.53 -3.66
CA ASP A 8 -8.51 -19.84 -3.57
C ASP A 8 -7.68 -20.20 -4.81
N ASP A 9 -7.99 -19.62 -5.97
CA ASP A 9 -7.24 -19.78 -7.21
C ASP A 9 -6.00 -18.84 -7.31
N GLY A 10 -5.77 -18.00 -6.30
CA GLY A 10 -4.68 -17.03 -6.24
C GLY A 10 -4.97 -15.68 -6.89
N SER A 11 -6.14 -15.52 -7.53
CA SER A 11 -6.63 -14.23 -8.00
C SER A 11 -7.15 -13.37 -6.84
N GLY A 12 -7.51 -12.12 -7.11
CA GLY A 12 -8.07 -11.26 -6.08
C GLY A 12 -8.15 -9.79 -6.45
N THR A 13 -8.35 -8.98 -5.41
CA THR A 13 -8.47 -7.52 -5.53
C THR A 13 -7.55 -6.84 -4.52
N LEU A 14 -6.76 -5.88 -5.00
CA LEU A 14 -5.99 -4.98 -4.14
C LEU A 14 -6.69 -3.63 -4.11
N LYS A 15 -6.96 -3.12 -2.91
CA LYS A 15 -7.46 -1.77 -2.66
C LYS A 15 -6.49 -1.01 -1.80
N TYR A 16 -6.31 0.26 -2.10
CA TYR A 16 -5.46 1.18 -1.34
C TYR A 16 -6.14 2.52 -1.19
N ALA A 17 -6.09 3.09 0.01
CA ALA A 17 -6.65 4.40 0.31
C ALA A 17 -5.67 5.23 1.13
N ILE A 18 -5.42 6.45 0.66
CA ILE A 18 -4.73 7.51 1.39
C ILE A 18 -5.78 8.58 1.71
N ASN A 19 -5.89 8.95 2.98
CA ASN A 19 -6.77 10.01 3.43
C ASN A 19 -5.94 11.05 4.20
N LEU A 20 -5.76 12.22 3.61
CA LEU A 20 -5.05 13.35 4.20
C LEU A 20 -5.99 14.51 4.55
N SER A 21 -7.30 14.26 4.67
CA SER A 21 -8.31 15.29 4.94
C SER A 21 -8.04 16.06 6.24
N SER A 22 -7.60 15.37 7.30
CA SER A 22 -7.18 15.99 8.57
C SER A 22 -5.94 16.88 8.42
N SER A 23 -5.15 16.70 7.36
CA SER A 23 -3.94 17.47 7.04
C SER A 23 -4.15 18.49 5.92
N ARG A 24 -5.38 18.69 5.44
CA ARG A 24 -5.72 19.52 4.26
C ARG A 24 -5.07 20.91 4.29
N VAL A 25 -5.14 21.61 5.44
CA VAL A 25 -4.56 22.96 5.58
C VAL A 25 -3.04 22.94 5.38
N LYS A 26 -2.35 21.98 5.98
CA LYS A 26 -0.89 21.81 5.86
C LYS A 26 -0.50 21.43 4.44
N VAL A 27 -1.22 20.49 3.80
CA VAL A 27 -0.96 20.09 2.41
C VAL A 27 -1.13 21.28 1.45
N ASN A 28 -2.22 22.06 1.58
CA ASN A 28 -2.41 23.27 0.77
C ASN A 28 -1.30 24.29 0.98
N SER A 29 -0.83 24.45 2.23
CA SER A 29 0.27 25.37 2.53
C SER A 29 1.57 24.95 1.84
N ILE A 30 1.85 23.64 1.78
CA ILE A 30 3.02 23.10 1.07
C ILE A 30 2.87 23.28 -0.44
N LEU A 31 1.71 22.95 -1.01
CA LEU A 31 1.45 23.08 -2.46
C LEU A 31 1.53 24.52 -2.98
N ALA A 32 1.42 25.52 -2.10
CA ALA A 32 1.59 26.93 -2.44
C ALA A 32 3.05 27.39 -2.47
N LEU A 33 4.00 26.56 -2.01
CA LEU A 33 5.43 26.86 -2.04
C LEU A 33 6.02 26.45 -3.39
N ASP A 34 7.05 27.17 -3.84
CA ASP A 34 7.84 26.73 -5.01
C ASP A 34 8.76 25.56 -4.67
N SER A 35 9.30 25.54 -3.44
CA SER A 35 10.20 24.50 -2.95
C SER A 35 10.07 24.27 -1.45
N LEU A 36 10.39 23.05 -1.01
CA LEU A 36 10.48 22.63 0.38
C LEU A 36 11.76 21.81 0.54
N ASP A 37 12.62 22.16 1.50
CA ASP A 37 13.91 21.50 1.76
C ASP A 37 14.81 21.37 0.52
N GLY A 38 14.82 22.40 -0.33
CA GLY A 38 15.61 22.43 -1.57
C GLY A 38 15.02 21.61 -2.73
N MET A 39 13.86 20.97 -2.54
CA MET A 39 13.16 20.19 -3.55
C MET A 39 11.95 20.97 -4.09
N LYS A 40 11.77 20.99 -5.41
CA LYS A 40 10.59 21.62 -6.05
C LYS A 40 9.31 20.93 -5.58
N VAL A 41 8.32 21.71 -5.14
CA VAL A 41 6.99 21.19 -4.84
C VAL A 41 6.22 20.97 -6.14
N PRO A 42 5.61 19.79 -6.35
CA PRO A 42 4.84 19.53 -7.56
C PRO A 42 3.51 20.29 -7.55
N SER A 43 3.12 20.80 -8.71
CA SER A 43 1.77 21.30 -8.96
C SER A 43 0.74 20.17 -9.00
N ILE A 44 -0.54 20.51 -8.80
CA ILE A 44 -1.65 19.55 -8.91
C ILE A 44 -1.68 18.90 -10.31
N GLU A 45 -1.37 19.63 -11.37
CA GLU A 45 -1.35 19.08 -12.73
C GLU A 45 -0.18 18.10 -12.95
N GLU A 46 1.00 18.35 -12.36
CA GLU A 46 2.09 17.38 -12.35
C GLU A 46 1.70 16.11 -11.58
N ILE A 47 0.97 16.23 -10.47
CA ILE A 47 0.46 15.07 -9.71
C ILE A 47 -0.55 14.27 -10.55
N LYS A 48 -1.56 14.93 -11.16
CA LYS A 48 -2.54 14.29 -12.04
C LYS A 48 -1.89 13.56 -13.20
N THR A 49 -0.86 14.18 -13.80
CA THR A 49 -0.09 13.58 -14.90
C THR A 49 0.60 12.29 -14.44
N LYS A 50 1.21 12.29 -13.25
CA LYS A 50 1.83 11.09 -12.67
C LYS A 50 0.81 10.00 -12.34
N VAL A 51 -0.35 10.35 -11.79
CA VAL A 51 -1.43 9.40 -11.50
C VAL A 51 -1.96 8.77 -12.80
N SER A 52 -2.14 9.59 -13.83
CA SER A 52 -2.58 9.12 -15.16
C SER A 52 -1.55 8.18 -15.80
N LEU A 53 -0.26 8.50 -15.69
CA LEU A 53 0.83 7.65 -16.16
C LEU A 53 0.86 6.31 -15.39
N PHE A 54 0.70 6.35 -14.07
CA PHE A 54 0.62 5.15 -13.24
C PHE A 54 -0.52 4.24 -13.69
N LYS A 55 -1.74 4.78 -13.82
CA LYS A 55 -2.93 4.03 -14.27
C LYS A 55 -2.71 3.39 -15.64
N LYS A 56 -2.23 4.19 -16.60
CA LYS A 56 -1.96 3.73 -17.97
C LYS A 56 -0.92 2.61 -17.98
N THR A 57 0.19 2.78 -17.25
CA THR A 57 1.27 1.79 -17.22
C THR A 57 0.82 0.51 -16.56
N LEU A 58 0.07 0.60 -15.45
CA LEU A 58 -0.47 -0.56 -14.75
C LEU A 58 -1.48 -1.34 -15.60
N SER A 59 -2.30 -0.64 -16.39
CA SER A 59 -3.28 -1.28 -17.30
C SER A 59 -2.68 -2.12 -18.41
N LEU A 60 -1.38 -1.98 -18.66
CA LEU A 60 -0.63 -2.75 -19.64
C LEU A 60 0.07 -3.97 -19.01
N GLN A 61 -0.02 -4.15 -17.69
CA GLN A 61 0.65 -5.25 -17.00
C GLN A 61 -0.18 -6.52 -17.10
N ASN A 62 0.50 -7.64 -17.37
CA ASN A 62 -0.15 -8.95 -17.44
C ASN A 62 -0.81 -9.31 -16.10
N GLY A 63 -1.99 -9.91 -16.16
CA GLY A 63 -2.72 -10.35 -14.98
C GLY A 63 -3.31 -9.22 -14.13
N ILE A 64 -3.29 -7.96 -14.57
CA ILE A 64 -3.97 -6.84 -13.91
C ILE A 64 -5.21 -6.41 -14.71
N SER A 65 -6.32 -6.14 -14.03
CA SER A 65 -7.54 -5.63 -14.66
C SER A 65 -8.35 -4.73 -13.71
N ASN A 66 -9.47 -4.20 -14.19
CA ASN A 66 -10.45 -3.43 -13.40
C ASN A 66 -9.86 -2.27 -12.58
N ILE A 67 -8.86 -1.57 -13.15
CA ILE A 67 -8.16 -0.49 -12.46
C ILE A 67 -9.06 0.73 -12.27
N SER A 68 -9.26 1.12 -11.01
CA SER A 68 -9.98 2.32 -10.61
C SER A 68 -9.10 3.22 -9.75
N ILE A 69 -9.12 4.52 -10.04
CA ILE A 69 -8.48 5.54 -9.21
C ILE A 69 -9.50 6.64 -8.96
N SER A 70 -9.71 6.97 -7.68
CA SER A 70 -10.52 8.09 -7.24
C SER A 70 -9.61 9.15 -6.64
N GLU A 71 -9.75 10.38 -7.13
CA GLU A 71 -8.85 11.49 -6.82
C GLU A 71 -9.68 12.67 -6.29
N ASN A 72 -9.62 12.93 -4.99
CA ASN A 72 -10.19 14.14 -4.39
C ASN A 72 -9.04 15.06 -3.98
N TYR A 73 -8.72 16.04 -4.84
CA TYR A 73 -7.70 17.05 -4.60
C TYR A 73 -8.12 18.18 -3.64
N THR A 74 -9.39 18.22 -3.24
CA THR A 74 -9.89 19.20 -2.25
C THR A 74 -9.62 18.70 -0.83
N ASP A 75 -10.01 17.45 -0.55
CA ASP A 75 -9.81 16.83 0.76
C ASP A 75 -8.59 15.91 0.82
N PHE A 76 -7.83 15.81 -0.27
CA PHE A 76 -6.66 14.94 -0.42
C PHE A 76 -6.97 13.49 -0.02
N ILE A 77 -8.06 12.97 -0.57
CA ILE A 77 -8.48 11.57 -0.41
C ILE A 77 -8.27 10.87 -1.75
N PHE A 78 -7.40 9.87 -1.75
CA PHE A 78 -7.06 9.09 -2.94
C PHE A 78 -7.37 7.63 -2.69
N LYS A 79 -8.03 6.99 -3.64
CA LYS A 79 -8.31 5.56 -3.60
C LYS A 79 -7.85 4.93 -4.89
N PHE A 80 -7.29 3.74 -4.78
CA PHE A 80 -6.83 2.90 -5.86
C PHE A 80 -7.41 1.50 -5.66
N GLU A 81 -7.81 0.87 -6.74
CA GLU A 81 -8.26 -0.51 -6.77
C GLU A 81 -7.85 -1.16 -8.09
N CYS A 82 -7.46 -2.43 -8.03
CA CYS A 82 -7.30 -3.27 -9.20
C CYS A 82 -7.56 -4.74 -8.86
N ASP A 83 -8.00 -5.50 -9.86
CA ASP A 83 -8.06 -6.95 -9.79
C ASP A 83 -6.78 -7.55 -10.36
N PHE A 84 -6.39 -8.71 -9.83
CA PHE A 84 -5.23 -9.45 -10.27
C PHE A 84 -5.52 -10.94 -10.42
N THR A 85 -4.79 -11.63 -11.29
CA THR A 85 -4.93 -13.08 -11.51
C THR A 85 -3.97 -13.93 -10.69
N SER A 86 -2.87 -13.35 -10.20
CA SER A 86 -1.98 -13.98 -9.21
C SER A 86 -1.21 -12.93 -8.40
N ILE A 87 -0.76 -13.28 -7.20
CA ILE A 87 0.08 -12.41 -6.36
C ILE A 87 1.40 -12.05 -7.06
N ASP A 88 1.99 -13.00 -7.79
CA ASP A 88 3.25 -12.75 -8.51
C ASP A 88 3.09 -11.70 -9.60
N LEU A 89 2.02 -11.81 -10.40
CA LEU A 89 1.72 -10.85 -11.45
C LEU A 89 1.34 -9.48 -10.87
N LEU A 90 0.65 -9.45 -9.72
CA LEU A 90 0.38 -8.22 -8.98
C LEU A 90 1.67 -7.49 -8.61
N GLN A 91 2.59 -8.21 -7.98
CA GLN A 91 3.88 -7.66 -7.54
C GLN A 91 4.74 -7.19 -8.69
N GLU A 92 4.84 -8.01 -9.73
CA GLU A 92 5.62 -7.70 -10.92
C GLU A 92 5.06 -6.46 -11.64
N GLY A 93 3.74 -6.41 -11.81
CA GLY A 93 3.05 -5.29 -12.46
C GLY A 93 3.25 -3.98 -11.70
N LEU A 94 3.15 -4.00 -10.37
CA LEU A 94 3.40 -2.83 -9.54
C LEU A 94 4.87 -2.40 -9.57
N ARG A 95 5.82 -3.34 -9.49
CA ARG A 95 7.26 -3.05 -9.56
C ARG A 95 7.63 -2.38 -10.89
N LYS A 96 7.14 -2.91 -12.01
CA LYS A 96 7.33 -2.32 -13.35
C LYS A 96 6.71 -0.93 -13.45
N THR A 97 5.48 -0.79 -12.96
CA THR A 97 4.75 0.49 -12.97
C THR A 97 5.46 1.55 -12.15
N PHE A 98 5.95 1.22 -10.95
CA PHE A 98 6.68 2.16 -10.10
C PHE A 98 8.01 2.58 -10.70
N SER A 99 8.77 1.65 -11.28
CA SER A 99 10.02 1.98 -11.98
C SER A 99 9.82 3.01 -13.08
N ILE A 100 8.78 2.84 -13.91
CA ILE A 100 8.45 3.77 -15.00
C ILE A 100 7.94 5.11 -14.44
N THR A 101 6.99 5.07 -13.51
CA THR A 101 6.32 6.28 -13.00
C THR A 101 7.25 7.16 -12.16
N LEU A 102 8.19 6.54 -11.43
CA LEU A 102 9.17 7.24 -10.60
C LEU A 102 10.48 7.52 -11.35
N ASN A 103 10.65 6.96 -12.55
CA ASN A 103 11.91 6.98 -13.31
C ASN A 103 13.09 6.45 -12.48
N ASP A 104 12.86 5.34 -11.75
CA ASP A 104 13.85 4.72 -10.86
C ASP A 104 14.03 3.24 -11.20
N LYS A 105 15.08 2.96 -11.97
CA LYS A 105 15.40 1.61 -12.45
C LYS A 105 15.85 0.67 -11.33
N SER A 106 16.27 1.19 -10.17
CA SER A 106 16.68 0.35 -9.04
C SER A 106 15.52 -0.49 -8.49
N ILE A 107 14.29 -0.02 -8.65
CA ILE A 107 13.06 -0.73 -8.27
C ILE A 107 12.93 -2.06 -9.03
N LEU A 108 13.29 -2.10 -10.32
CA LEU A 108 13.25 -3.34 -11.11
C LEU A 108 14.30 -4.36 -10.69
N ALA A 109 15.48 -3.87 -10.29
CA ALA A 109 16.58 -4.73 -9.82
C ALA A 109 16.36 -5.27 -8.40
N SER A 110 15.31 -4.81 -7.72
CA SER A 110 14.99 -5.22 -6.37
C SER A 110 14.23 -6.56 -6.36
N ASP A 111 14.82 -7.55 -5.68
CA ASP A 111 14.28 -8.92 -5.57
C ASP A 111 13.42 -9.11 -4.31
N PHE A 112 12.80 -8.03 -3.83
CA PHE A 112 12.00 -8.08 -2.62
C PHE A 112 10.55 -8.45 -2.95
N SER A 113 10.04 -9.50 -2.32
CA SER A 113 8.63 -9.87 -2.33
C SER A 113 7.94 -9.35 -1.07
N TRP A 114 6.75 -8.77 -1.23
CA TRP A 114 5.91 -8.27 -0.14
C TRP A 114 4.87 -9.31 0.35
N LEU A 115 4.64 -10.36 -0.45
CA LEU A 115 3.54 -11.30 -0.33
C LEU A 115 3.96 -12.62 -0.97
N PHE A 116 3.72 -13.71 -0.27
CA PHE A 116 3.85 -15.05 -0.79
C PHE A 116 2.57 -15.82 -0.50
N TRP A 117 2.08 -16.58 -1.48
CA TRP A 117 0.84 -17.34 -1.38
C TRP A 117 1.01 -18.71 -2.03
N ASP A 118 0.70 -19.76 -1.28
CA ASP A 118 0.82 -21.15 -1.72
C ASP A 118 -0.50 -21.93 -1.74
N SER A 119 -1.65 -21.23 -1.68
CA SER A 119 -3.03 -21.75 -1.48
C SER A 119 -3.43 -22.10 -0.03
N LYS A 120 -2.48 -22.21 0.89
CA LYS A 120 -2.71 -22.57 2.30
C LYS A 120 -2.21 -21.49 3.26
N VAL A 121 -1.14 -20.83 2.88
CA VAL A 121 -0.42 -19.86 3.70
C VAL A 121 -0.24 -18.59 2.89
N LEU A 122 -0.63 -17.46 3.50
CA LEU A 122 -0.24 -16.13 3.04
C LEU A 122 0.84 -15.61 3.98
N GLU A 123 2.01 -15.33 3.44
CA GLU A 123 3.06 -14.58 4.12
C GLU A 123 3.06 -13.15 3.62
N ARG A 124 3.13 -12.20 4.54
CA ARG A 124 3.29 -10.78 4.25
C ARG A 124 4.57 -10.28 4.88
N SER A 125 5.39 -9.63 4.07
CA SER A 125 6.69 -9.10 4.43
C SER A 125 6.77 -7.61 4.13
N VAL A 126 7.59 -6.87 4.90
CA VAL A 126 7.85 -5.46 4.59
C VAL A 126 9.20 -5.33 3.89
N PRO A 127 9.22 -5.11 2.57
CA PRO A 127 10.47 -5.02 1.83
C PRO A 127 11.27 -3.80 2.25
N SER A 128 12.59 -3.91 2.30
CA SER A 128 13.53 -2.85 2.73
C SER A 128 13.43 -1.56 1.91
N ILE A 129 12.98 -1.65 0.64
CA ILE A 129 12.72 -0.47 -0.20
C ILE A 129 11.61 0.42 0.37
N ALA A 130 10.64 -0.15 1.09
CA ALA A 130 9.57 0.59 1.76
C ALA A 130 10.09 1.35 3.00
N THR A 131 11.14 0.82 3.66
CA THR A 131 11.68 1.39 4.90
C THR A 131 12.67 2.52 4.64
N ASN A 132 13.45 2.44 3.55
CA ASN A 132 14.48 3.44 3.22
C ASN A 132 13.91 4.84 2.91
N LYS A 133 12.64 4.92 2.46
CA LYS A 133 11.96 6.20 2.15
C LYS A 133 11.43 6.95 3.38
N LEU A 134 11.52 6.36 4.58
CA LEU A 134 11.03 6.97 5.82
C LEU A 134 12.09 7.81 6.56
N ASN A 135 13.35 7.78 6.09
CA ASN A 135 14.50 8.40 6.74
C ASN A 135 14.61 9.93 6.59
N GLY A 136 13.53 10.63 6.23
CA GLY A 136 13.49 12.09 6.04
C GLY A 136 12.55 12.85 6.99
N ILE A 137 11.90 12.17 7.94
CA ILE A 137 10.93 12.81 8.84
C ILE A 137 11.68 13.52 9.99
N THR A 138 11.52 14.84 10.08
CA THR A 138 12.13 15.66 11.15
C THR A 138 11.50 15.40 12.52
N GLU A 139 12.22 15.68 13.60
CA GLU A 139 11.73 15.47 14.98
C GLU A 139 10.43 16.23 15.29
N ASN A 140 10.25 17.43 14.71
CA ASN A 140 9.05 18.25 14.92
C ASN A 140 7.78 17.62 14.33
N ASP A 141 7.90 16.79 13.28
CA ASP A 141 6.75 16.13 12.64
C ASP A 141 6.41 14.75 13.26
N LEU A 142 7.26 14.22 14.15
CA LEU A 142 7.08 12.88 14.75
C LEU A 142 5.84 12.78 15.64
N SER A 143 5.47 13.85 16.33
CA SER A 143 4.28 13.87 17.20
C SER A 143 2.98 13.76 16.40
N LEU A 144 2.94 14.35 15.20
CA LEU A 144 1.79 14.29 14.30
C LEU A 144 1.62 12.91 13.69
N LEU A 145 2.70 12.15 13.49
CA LEU A 145 2.63 10.76 13.03
C LEU A 145 1.90 9.82 14.01
N LYS A 146 1.80 10.18 15.29
CA LYS A 146 0.98 9.40 16.25
C LYS A 146 -0.51 9.55 15.99
N THR A 147 -0.93 10.59 15.28
CA THR A 147 -2.35 10.83 14.94
C THR A 147 -2.79 10.11 13.67
N GLY A 148 -1.83 9.79 12.79
CA GLY A 148 -2.05 9.00 11.60
C GLY A 148 -2.16 7.51 11.92
N THR A 149 -2.96 6.79 11.13
CA THR A 149 -3.13 5.34 11.30
C THR A 149 -2.93 4.61 9.99
N TYR A 150 -2.21 3.48 10.06
CA TYR A 150 -2.21 2.47 9.03
C TYR A 150 -3.18 1.34 9.42
N THR A 151 -3.93 0.84 8.45
CA THR A 151 -4.84 -0.29 8.62
C THR A 151 -4.69 -1.17 7.40
N SER A 152 -4.40 -2.45 7.64
CA SER A 152 -4.36 -3.50 6.64
C SER A 152 -5.49 -4.47 6.90
N ILE A 153 -6.21 -4.84 5.84
CA ILE A 153 -7.25 -5.86 5.89
C ILE A 153 -6.89 -6.93 4.86
N THR A 154 -6.90 -8.19 5.27
CA THR A 154 -6.77 -9.32 4.33
C THR A 154 -8.02 -10.18 4.43
N ARG A 155 -8.61 -10.53 3.29
CA ARG A 155 -9.81 -11.35 3.19
C ARG A 155 -9.56 -12.60 2.36
N PHE A 156 -10.24 -13.66 2.74
CA PHE A 156 -10.12 -14.97 2.11
C PHE A 156 -11.50 -15.57 1.85
N ASP A 157 -11.60 -16.47 0.88
CA ASP A 157 -12.81 -17.25 0.63
C ASP A 157 -13.10 -18.23 1.78
N ARG A 158 -12.04 -18.67 2.49
CA ARG A 158 -12.07 -19.65 3.58
C ARG A 158 -11.68 -19.05 4.92
N GLY A 159 -11.97 -19.82 5.98
CA GLY A 159 -11.64 -19.42 7.34
C GLY A 159 -10.13 -19.43 7.58
N VAL A 160 -9.66 -18.48 8.37
CA VAL A 160 -8.31 -18.45 8.94
C VAL A 160 -8.25 -19.46 10.10
N GLU A 161 -7.28 -20.36 10.05
CA GLU A 161 -6.98 -21.33 11.11
C GLU A 161 -6.18 -20.66 12.23
N ARG A 162 -5.06 -20.01 11.88
CA ARG A 162 -4.17 -19.29 12.80
C ARG A 162 -3.38 -18.22 12.06
N PHE A 163 -2.80 -17.30 12.82
CA PHE A 163 -1.93 -16.24 12.32
C PHE A 163 -0.88 -15.87 13.37
N ASP A 164 0.26 -15.36 12.92
CA ASP A 164 1.42 -15.17 13.81
C ASP A 164 1.50 -13.75 14.39
N ASN A 165 0.95 -12.74 13.71
CA ASN A 165 1.05 -11.34 14.18
C ASN A 165 0.02 -11.02 15.29
N PRO A 166 0.48 -10.65 16.51
CA PRO A 166 -0.39 -10.42 17.65
C PRO A 166 -1.21 -9.12 17.59
N LEU A 167 -0.86 -8.18 16.70
CA LEU A 167 -1.66 -6.96 16.46
C LEU A 167 -2.87 -7.23 15.58
N SER A 168 -2.93 -8.39 14.95
CA SER A 168 -4.01 -8.77 14.06
C SER A 168 -5.27 -9.18 14.83
N LYS A 169 -6.41 -8.78 14.29
CA LYS A 169 -7.75 -9.11 14.82
C LYS A 169 -8.54 -9.86 13.76
N LEU A 170 -8.99 -11.06 14.12
CA LEU A 170 -9.82 -11.90 13.28
C LEU A 170 -11.28 -11.43 13.29
N SER A 171 -11.92 -11.41 12.13
CA SER A 171 -13.35 -11.13 11.99
C SER A 171 -14.21 -12.23 12.62
N LYS A 172 -15.49 -11.90 12.88
CA LYS A 172 -16.43 -12.85 13.50
C LYS A 172 -16.69 -14.10 12.65
N ASP A 173 -16.70 -13.95 11.33
CA ASP A 173 -16.84 -15.04 10.36
C ASP A 173 -15.53 -15.79 10.08
N LYS A 174 -14.43 -15.36 10.69
CA LYS A 174 -13.07 -15.89 10.53
C LYS A 174 -12.49 -15.78 9.12
N LYS A 175 -13.09 -15.00 8.21
CA LYS A 175 -12.65 -14.86 6.81
C LYS A 175 -11.86 -13.59 6.52
N ALA A 176 -11.65 -12.74 7.52
CA ALA A 176 -10.89 -11.52 7.38
C ALA A 176 -10.00 -11.27 8.60
N LEU A 177 -8.80 -10.76 8.34
CA LEU A 177 -7.84 -10.36 9.34
C LEU A 177 -7.56 -8.86 9.20
N MET A 178 -7.68 -8.11 10.29
CA MET A 178 -7.38 -6.68 10.33
C MET A 178 -6.17 -6.42 11.22
N LEU A 179 -5.19 -5.71 10.70
CA LEU A 179 -4.08 -5.15 11.47
C LEU A 179 -4.16 -3.63 11.47
N ARG A 180 -3.95 -3.00 12.64
CA ARG A 180 -3.95 -1.54 12.77
C ARG A 180 -2.83 -1.07 13.68
N THR A 181 -2.07 -0.08 13.24
CA THR A 181 -1.01 0.60 14.00
C THR A 181 -1.01 2.09 13.68
N ASP A 182 -0.47 2.93 14.55
CA ASP A 182 -0.20 4.32 14.20
C ASP A 182 1.01 4.45 13.26
N THR A 183 1.07 5.56 12.52
CA THR A 183 2.14 5.78 11.52
C THR A 183 3.51 6.05 12.14
N TYR A 184 3.58 6.46 13.41
CA TYR A 184 4.84 6.63 14.12
C TYR A 184 5.46 5.26 14.45
N SER A 185 4.71 4.37 15.10
CA SER A 185 5.18 3.01 15.39
C SER A 185 5.56 2.23 14.14
N LEU A 186 4.82 2.41 13.04
CA LEU A 186 5.15 1.78 11.76
C LEU A 186 6.49 2.27 11.19
N LYS A 187 6.79 3.56 11.33
CA LYS A 187 8.06 4.14 10.90
C LYS A 187 9.24 3.57 11.70
N GLU A 188 9.09 3.46 13.02
CA GLU A 188 10.14 2.94 13.90
C GLU A 188 10.34 1.42 13.77
N LYS A 189 9.26 0.67 13.53
CA LYS A 189 9.29 -0.77 13.37
C LYS A 189 8.40 -1.23 12.20
N PRO A 190 8.93 -1.22 10.97
CA PRO A 190 8.17 -1.64 9.79
C PRO A 190 7.70 -3.09 9.86
N SER A 191 8.44 -3.98 10.54
CA SER A 191 8.06 -5.38 10.74
C SER A 191 6.76 -5.58 11.53
N LEU A 192 6.16 -4.52 12.09
CA LEU A 192 4.82 -4.58 12.67
C LEU A 192 3.74 -5.03 11.67
N LEU A 193 3.98 -4.91 10.35
CA LEU A 193 3.04 -5.38 9.32
C LEU A 193 3.29 -6.82 8.86
N GLU A 194 4.39 -7.44 9.29
CA GLU A 194 4.72 -8.81 8.90
C GLU A 194 3.73 -9.78 9.50
N ASN A 195 3.29 -10.76 8.71
CA ASN A 195 2.35 -11.75 9.21
C ASN A 195 2.39 -13.01 8.36
N THR A 196 2.26 -14.16 9.01
CA THR A 196 2.00 -15.43 8.35
C THR A 196 0.61 -15.90 8.75
N ILE A 197 -0.25 -16.13 7.76
CA ILE A 197 -1.66 -16.44 7.93
C ILE A 197 -1.92 -17.81 7.32
N TYR A 198 -2.45 -18.73 8.12
CA TYR A 198 -2.73 -20.10 7.75
C TYR A 198 -4.24 -20.27 7.57
N LEU A 199 -4.66 -20.78 6.43
CA LEU A 199 -6.07 -21.03 6.13
C LEU A 199 -6.46 -22.47 6.45
N ILE A 200 -7.74 -22.65 6.80
CA ILE A 200 -8.34 -23.97 6.92
C ILE A 200 -8.23 -24.69 5.57
N PRO A 201 -7.72 -25.94 5.52
CA PRO A 201 -7.61 -26.71 4.29
C PRO A 201 -8.95 -26.85 3.54
N ASN A 202 -8.85 -27.02 2.22
CA ASN A 202 -9.97 -27.37 1.35
C ASN A 202 -10.41 -28.81 1.59
#